data_AF-A0A534JGU8-F1
#
_entry.id   AF-A0A534JGU8-F1
#
_cell.length_a   1.000
_cell.length_b   1.000
_cell.length_c   1.000
_cell.angle_alpha   90.00
_cell.angle_beta   90.00
_cell.angle_gamma   90.00
#
_symmetry.space_group_name_H-M   'P 1'
#
loop_
_entity.id
_entity.type
_entity.pdbx_description
1 polymer ?
#
loop_
_entity_poly.entity_id
_entity_poly.type
_entity_poly.pdbx_seq_one_letter_code
_entity_poly.pdbx_strand_id
1 'polypeptide(L)'
;MPILPLLPLQETGGSLQCVIIGAILGVLVLILLGLMAYQRYVSGKRPVQHLCDYCGHMVSVVSDCHHSPVKERFLHGVCTECKRECRLVCAKCKRPV
;
A
#
# COMPACT_ATOMS: atom_id res chain seq x y z
N MET A 1 -10.93 -38.77 19.31
CA MET A 1 -11.14 -38.28 17.94
C MET A 1 -12.60 -37.87 17.83
N PRO A 2 -12.95 -36.61 18.12
CA PRO A 2 -14.36 -36.20 18.10
C PRO A 2 -14.83 -36.11 16.65
N ILE A 3 -15.92 -36.83 16.40
CA ILE A 3 -16.66 -36.92 15.15
C ILE A 3 -17.36 -35.56 14.96
N LEU A 4 -16.95 -34.80 13.96
CA LEU A 4 -17.71 -33.63 13.50
C LEU A 4 -19.10 -34.11 13.05
N PRO A 5 -20.21 -33.56 13.55
CA PRO A 5 -21.50 -33.78 12.94
C PRO A 5 -21.50 -33.04 11.60
N LEU A 6 -21.61 -33.82 10.52
CA LEU A 6 -22.05 -33.32 9.22
C LEU A 6 -23.40 -32.63 9.44
N LEU A 7 -23.39 -31.29 9.41
CA LEU A 7 -24.61 -30.50 9.45
C LEU A 7 -25.58 -31.01 8.36
N PRO A 8 -26.87 -31.18 8.68
CA PRO A 8 -27.87 -31.47 7.67
C PRO A 8 -28.04 -30.19 6.83
N LEU A 9 -27.41 -30.15 5.66
CA LEU A 9 -27.48 -29.03 4.72
C LEU A 9 -28.79 -29.03 3.91
N GLN A 10 -29.87 -29.60 4.46
CA GLN A 10 -31.09 -29.86 3.71
C GLN A 10 -32.31 -29.83 4.61
N GLU A 11 -32.82 -28.63 4.86
CA GLU A 11 -34.23 -28.44 5.21
C GLU A 11 -34.75 -27.16 4.53
N THR A 12 -35.98 -27.26 4.05
CA THR A 12 -36.58 -26.48 2.96
C THR A 12 -37.02 -25.06 3.38
N GLY A 13 -36.23 -24.42 4.25
CA GLY A 13 -36.19 -22.97 4.51
C GLY A 13 -34.94 -22.28 3.92
N GLY A 14 -34.17 -23.03 3.13
CA GLY A 14 -32.81 -22.71 2.69
C GLY A 14 -32.65 -21.57 1.67
N SER A 15 -33.70 -21.11 0.97
CA SER A 15 -33.52 -20.02 0.00
C SER A 15 -33.15 -18.70 0.69
N LEU A 16 -33.86 -18.32 1.76
CA LEU A 16 -33.64 -17.06 2.44
C LEU A 16 -32.29 -17.04 3.16
N GLN A 17 -31.89 -18.15 3.77
CA GLN A 17 -30.60 -18.28 4.45
C GLN A 17 -29.43 -18.26 3.45
N CYS A 18 -29.54 -18.95 2.31
CA CYS A 18 -28.54 -18.87 1.26
C CYS A 18 -28.44 -17.45 0.65
N VAL A 19 -29.58 -16.77 0.49
CA VAL A 19 -29.61 -15.36 0.04
C VAL A 19 -28.94 -14.44 1.05
N ILE A 20 -29.23 -14.60 2.35
CA ILE A 20 -28.61 -13.80 3.42
C ILE A 20 -27.09 -14.04 3.46
N ILE A 21 -26.66 -15.31 3.44
CA ILE A 21 -25.22 -15.65 3.45
C ILE A 21 -24.54 -15.13 2.18
N GLY A 22 -25.19 -15.27 1.02
CA GLY A 22 -24.69 -14.73 -0.25
C GLY A 22 -24.56 -13.21 -0.23
N ALA A 23 -25.52 -12.50 0.36
CA ALA A 23 -25.46 -11.05 0.53
C ALA A 23 -24.31 -10.64 1.47
N ILE A 24 -24.14 -11.33 2.60
CA ILE A 24 -23.03 -11.07 3.53
C ILE A 24 -21.68 -11.28 2.84
N LEU A 25 -21.51 -12.39 2.11
CA LEU A 25 -20.30 -12.66 1.34
C LEU A 25 -20.06 -11.61 0.27
N GLY A 26 -21.09 -11.20 -0.47
CA GLY A 26 -21.01 -10.14 -1.46
C GLY A 26 -20.54 -8.81 -0.86
N VAL A 27 -21.11 -8.41 0.28
CA VAL A 27 -20.71 -7.20 1.00
C VAL A 27 -19.26 -7.29 1.48
N LEU A 28 -18.85 -8.43 2.04
CA LEU A 28 -17.46 -8.64 2.48
C LEU A 28 -16.48 -8.55 1.32
N VAL A 29 -16.81 -9.12 0.16
CA VAL A 29 -15.99 -9.01 -1.06
C VAL A 29 -15.92 -7.56 -1.53
N LEU A 30 -17.02 -6.81 -1.53
CA LEU A 30 -17.03 -5.39 -1.88
C LEU A 30 -16.16 -4.56 -0.93
N ILE A 31 -16.25 -4.80 0.38
CA ILE A 31 -15.39 -4.13 1.36
C ILE A 31 -13.92 -4.45 1.10
N LEU A 32 -13.59 -5.73 0.86
CA LEU A 32 -12.22 -6.16 0.57
C LEU A 32 -11.67 -5.49 -0.69
N LEU A 33 -12.45 -5.42 -1.77
CA LEU A 33 -12.09 -4.72 -3.00
C LEU A 33 -11.88 -3.23 -2.76
N GLY A 34 -12.76 -2.59 -1.98
CA GLY A 34 -12.61 -1.19 -1.58
C GLY A 34 -11.33 -0.94 -0.79
N LEU A 35 -11.02 -1.80 0.17
CA LEU A 35 -9.78 -1.73 0.95
C LEU A 35 -8.54 -1.95 0.07
N MET A 36 -8.56 -2.91 -0.86
CA MET A 36 -7.46 -3.11 -1.80
C MET A 36 -7.24 -1.91 -2.72
N ALA A 37 -8.32 -1.33 -3.25
CA ALA A 37 -8.26 -0.12 -4.06
C ALA A 37 -7.69 1.07 -3.26
N TYR A 38 -8.17 1.23 -2.02
CA TYR A 38 -7.69 2.27 -1.10
C TYR A 38 -6.21 2.09 -0.77
N GLN A 39 -5.77 0.87 -0.46
CA GLN A 39 -4.37 0.56 -0.19
C GLN A 39 -3.49 0.86 -1.40
N ARG A 40 -3.88 0.44 -2.62
CA ARG A 40 -3.11 0.78 -3.83
C ARG A 40 -3.00 2.28 -4.05
N TYR A 41 -4.10 3.00 -3.83
CA TYR A 41 -4.13 4.46 -3.97
C TYR A 41 -3.21 5.15 -2.94
N VAL A 42 -3.24 4.74 -1.68
CA VAL A 42 -2.41 5.33 -0.61
C VAL A 42 -0.95 4.94 -0.76
N SER A 43 -0.64 3.67 -1.07
CA SER A 43 0.73 3.19 -1.24
C SER A 43 1.45 3.91 -2.38
N GLY A 44 0.74 4.32 -3.44
CA GLY A 44 1.31 5.13 -4.51
C GLY A 44 1.64 6.58 -4.12
N LYS A 45 1.13 7.07 -2.98
CA LYS A 45 1.31 8.45 -2.52
C LYS A 45 2.28 8.60 -1.35
N ARG A 46 2.64 7.52 -0.66
CA ARG A 46 3.56 7.60 0.47
C ARG A 46 4.98 7.80 -0.08
N PRO A 47 5.67 8.91 0.25
CA PRO A 47 7.08 9.03 -0.09
C PRO A 47 7.84 7.91 0.64
N VAL A 48 8.60 7.13 -0.12
CA VAL A 48 9.44 6.08 0.45
C VAL A 48 10.52 6.78 1.28
N GLN A 49 10.57 6.45 2.57
CA GLN A 49 11.64 6.92 3.44
C GLN A 49 12.80 5.95 3.30
N HIS A 50 13.99 6.51 3.09
CA HIS A 50 15.23 5.75 2.98
C HIS A 50 16.03 5.90 4.25
N LEU A 51 16.70 4.82 4.66
CA LEU A 51 17.69 4.89 5.73
C LEU A 51 18.95 5.52 5.16
N CYS A 52 19.41 6.61 5.77
CA CYS A 52 20.70 7.19 5.39
C CYS A 52 21.83 6.57 6.21
N ASP A 53 22.75 5.88 5.55
CA ASP A 53 23.91 5.22 6.19
C ASP A 53 24.84 6.20 6.91
N TYR A 54 24.84 7.48 6.51
CA TYR A 54 25.69 8.50 7.14
C TYR A 54 25.13 9.07 8.42
N CYS A 55 23.82 9.34 8.48
CA CYS A 55 23.18 9.94 9.65
C CYS A 55 22.39 8.95 10.51
N GLY A 56 22.22 7.70 10.06
CA GLY A 56 21.53 6.63 10.80
C GLY A 56 20.04 6.88 11.02
N HIS A 57 19.42 7.74 10.21
CA HIS A 57 18.01 8.11 10.35
C HIS A 57 17.22 7.80 9.08
N MET A 58 15.96 7.42 9.27
CA MET A 58 14.97 7.37 8.19
C MET A 58 14.66 8.80 7.76
N VAL A 59 14.96 9.12 6.51
CA VAL A 59 14.86 10.48 5.98
C VAL A 59 14.05 10.49 4.68
N SER A 60 13.42 11.62 4.40
CA SER A 60 12.94 11.90 3.05
C SER A 60 14.11 12.26 2.15
N VAL A 61 14.12 11.70 0.96
CA VAL A 61 15.06 12.06 -0.11
C VAL A 61 14.64 13.37 -0.78
N VAL A 62 15.64 14.14 -1.21
CA VAL A 62 15.47 15.33 -2.05
C VAL A 62 16.39 15.24 -3.25
N SER A 63 16.15 16.09 -4.27
CA SER A 63 16.98 16.13 -5.47
C SER A 63 18.34 16.78 -5.17
N ASP A 64 19.42 16.26 -5.74
CA ASP A 64 20.74 16.90 -5.73
C ASP A 64 20.74 18.34 -6.30
N CYS A 65 19.90 18.62 -7.30
CA CYS A 65 19.92 19.90 -8.00
C CYS A 65 19.27 21.05 -7.20
N HIS A 66 17.96 20.99 -6.94
CA HIS A 66 17.20 22.09 -6.33
C HIS A 66 16.87 21.82 -4.86
N HIS A 67 17.32 20.69 -4.30
CA HIS A 67 16.92 20.21 -2.98
C HIS A 67 15.39 20.18 -2.79
N SER A 68 14.65 19.95 -3.89
CA SER A 68 13.20 19.85 -3.89
C SER A 68 12.77 18.39 -3.66
N PRO A 69 11.50 18.14 -3.30
CA PRO A 69 10.97 16.77 -3.29
C PRO A 69 11.16 16.10 -4.65
N VAL A 70 11.35 14.78 -4.62
CA VAL A 70 11.59 13.96 -5.81
C VAL A 70 10.48 12.95 -5.99
N LYS A 71 10.15 12.66 -7.25
CA LYS A 71 9.32 11.53 -7.61
C LYS A 71 10.23 10.34 -7.90
N GLU A 72 10.31 9.40 -6.98
CA GLU A 72 11.20 8.24 -7.12
C GLU A 72 10.69 7.20 -8.12
N ARG A 73 11.62 6.65 -8.89
CA ARG A 73 11.46 5.44 -9.70
C ARG A 73 12.74 4.61 -9.55
N PHE A 74 12.70 3.47 -8.85
CA PHE A 74 13.81 2.50 -8.79
C PHE A 74 15.20 3.13 -8.50
N LEU A 75 15.34 3.80 -7.34
CA LEU A 75 16.55 4.51 -6.88
C LEU A 75 16.97 5.75 -7.69
N HIS A 76 16.22 6.12 -8.72
CA HIS A 76 16.43 7.36 -9.47
C HIS A 76 15.29 8.31 -9.17
N GLY A 77 15.61 9.56 -8.82
CA GLY A 77 14.63 10.59 -8.54
C GLY A 77 14.41 11.47 -9.76
N VAL A 78 13.16 11.82 -10.05
CA VAL A 78 12.88 12.96 -10.94
C VAL A 78 12.59 14.17 -10.06
N CYS A 79 13.36 15.24 -10.25
CA CYS A 79 13.14 16.50 -9.54
C CYS A 79 11.79 17.12 -9.92
N THR A 80 11.00 17.57 -8.94
CA THR A 80 9.69 18.18 -9.20
C THR A 80 9.78 19.56 -9.86
N GLU A 81 10.89 20.29 -9.64
CA GLU A 81 11.14 21.61 -10.21
C GLU A 81 11.60 21.51 -11.67
N CYS A 82 12.77 20.88 -11.90
CA CYS A 82 13.38 20.87 -13.23
C CYS A 82 12.94 19.69 -14.11
N LYS A 83 12.21 18.72 -13.55
CA LYS A 83 11.73 17.50 -14.24
C LYS A 83 12.82 16.66 -14.91
N ARG A 84 14.07 16.84 -14.49
CA ARG A 84 15.21 16.03 -14.95
C ARG A 84 15.47 14.89 -13.97
N GLU A 85 16.15 13.87 -14.45
CA GLU A 85 16.69 12.80 -13.62
C GLU A 85 17.79 13.36 -12.71
N CYS A 86 17.71 13.00 -11.44
CA CYS A 86 18.54 13.52 -10.37
C CYS A 86 18.94 12.39 -9.42
N ARG A 87 20.08 12.56 -8.76
CA ARG A 87 20.48 11.67 -7.67
C ARG A 87 19.67 11.99 -6.41
N LEU A 88 19.40 10.96 -5.64
CA LEU A 88 18.71 11.05 -4.36
C LEU A 88 19.73 11.46 -3.28
N VAL A 89 19.43 12.51 -2.54
CA VAL A 89 20.25 12.95 -1.40
C VAL A 89 19.41 13.08 -0.15
N CYS A 90 20.04 12.85 1.00
CA CYS A 90 19.41 12.94 2.30
C CYS A 90 19.05 14.40 2.61
N ALA A 91 17.79 14.67 2.97
CA ALA A 91 17.34 16.03 3.31
C ALA A 91 18.10 16.65 4.51
N LYS A 92 18.67 15.82 5.40
CA LYS A 92 19.33 16.27 6.63
C LYS A 92 20.84 16.48 6.44
N CYS A 93 21.56 15.45 5.99
CA CYS A 93 23.02 15.50 5.86
C CYS A 93 23.50 15.89 4.45
N LYS A 94 22.59 16.03 3.47
CA LYS A 94 22.88 16.40 2.07
C LYS A 94 23.89 15.49 1.38
N ARG A 95 24.05 14.26 1.89
CA ARG A 95 24.87 13.21 1.27
C ARG A 95 23.98 12.29 0.43
N PRO A 96 24.53 11.64 -0.59
CA PRO A 96 23.81 10.61 -1.33
C PRO A 96 23.32 9.52 -0.38
N VAL A 97 22.10 9.03 -0.62
CA VAL A 97 21.47 7.94 0.14
C VAL A 97 21.62 6.64 -0.63
#